data_AF-A0A840TUF2-F1
#
_entry.id   AF-A0A840TUF2-F1
#
_cell.length_a   1.000
_cell.length_b   1.000
_cell.length_c   1.000
_cell.angle_alpha   90.00
_cell.angle_beta   90.00
_cell.angle_gamma   90.00
#
_symmetry.space_group_name_H-M   'P 1'
#
loop_
_entity.id
_entity.type
_entity.pdbx_description
1 polymer ?
#
loop_
_entity_poly.entity_id
_entity_poly.type
_entity_poly.pdbx_seq_one_letter_code
_entity_poly.pdbx_strand_id
1 'polypeptide(L)' 'MTYCPKTIAETDNQLKINDISIPKLKRGQLNTYNSTQIKAVGVDAFLDLVCETEPIQPPDLGFTEAEWDEMETLLQD' A
#
# COMPACT_ATOMS: atom_id res chain seq x y z
N MET A 1 -2.09 7.37 -32.31
CA MET A 1 -2.29 7.71 -30.89
C MET A 1 -1.06 8.46 -30.43
N THR A 2 -1.18 9.74 -30.12
CA THR A 2 -0.05 10.57 -29.68
C THR A 2 0.29 10.18 -28.25
N TYR A 3 1.46 9.58 -28.04
CA TYR A 3 1.95 9.22 -26.71
C TYR A 3 2.41 10.51 -26.01
N CYS A 4 1.60 11.03 -25.09
CA CYS A 4 2.05 12.09 -24.19
C CYS A 4 2.97 11.47 -23.13
N PRO A 5 4.25 11.86 -23.05
CA PRO A 5 5.14 11.33 -22.01
C PRO A 5 4.61 11.75 -20.63
N LYS A 6 4.41 10.78 -19.73
CA LYS A 6 4.06 11.05 -18.34
C LYS A 6 5.25 11.76 -17.69
N THR A 7 5.08 13.01 -17.28
CA THR A 7 6.10 13.68 -16.47
C THR A 7 5.91 13.25 -15.03
N ILE A 8 6.90 12.54 -14.48
CA ILE A 8 6.89 12.06 -13.10
C ILE A 8 7.91 12.89 -12.32
N ALA A 9 7.44 13.61 -11.32
CA ALA A 9 8.28 14.26 -10.33
C ALA A 9 7.98 13.66 -8.95
N GLU A 10 9.01 13.15 -8.29
CA GLU A 10 8.89 12.51 -6.99
C GLU A 10 9.40 13.43 -5.87
N THR A 11 8.70 13.42 -4.75
CA THR A 11 9.13 14.06 -3.50
C THR A 11 8.99 13.06 -2.36
N ASP A 12 9.45 13.44 -1.17
CA ASP A 12 9.40 12.58 0.01
C ASP A 12 7.97 12.12 0.36
N ASN A 13 6.96 12.93 0.06
CA ASN A 13 5.58 12.69 0.50
C ASN A 13 4.56 12.43 -0.63
N GLN A 14 4.92 12.69 -1.89
CA GLN A 14 3.99 12.60 -3.01
C GLN A 14 4.72 12.34 -4.33
N LEU A 15 4.04 11.67 -5.25
CA LEU A 15 4.36 11.66 -6.66
C LEU A 15 3.45 12.62 -7.41
N LYS A 16 4.06 13.40 -8.29
CA LYS A 16 3.37 14.29 -9.20
C LYS A 16 3.45 13.71 -10.61
N ILE A 17 2.29 13.34 -11.16
CA ILE A 17 2.17 12.84 -12.53
C ILE A 17 1.36 13.87 -13.31
N ASN A 18 2.03 14.59 -14.21
CA ASN A 18 1.48 15.78 -14.85
C ASN A 18 0.99 16.80 -13.79
N ASP A 19 -0.30 17.12 -13.76
CA ASP A 19 -0.93 18.01 -12.78
C ASP A 19 -1.58 17.27 -11.60
N ILE A 20 -1.46 15.94 -11.54
CA ILE A 20 -2.09 15.11 -10.50
C ILE A 20 -1.07 14.81 -9.41
N SER A 21 -1.41 15.20 -8.18
CA SER A 21 -0.63 14.81 -6.99
C SER A 21 -1.20 13.54 -6.37
N ILE A 22 -0.32 12.59 -6.08
CA ILE A 22 -0.62 11.29 -5.50
C ILE A 22 0.20 11.17 -4.22
N PRO A 23 -0.44 11.19 -3.04
CA PRO A 23 0.29 11.03 -1.79
C PRO A 23 0.91 9.63 -1.72
N LYS A 24 2.11 9.50 -1.13
CA LYS A 24 2.68 8.19 -0.82
C LYS A 24 1.92 7.54 0.34
N LEU A 25 1.91 6.21 0.37
CA LEU A 25 1.23 5.47 1.42
C LEU A 25 1.99 5.65 2.75
N LYS A 26 1.25 6.00 3.82
CA LYS A 26 1.79 6.14 5.17
C LYS A 26 1.36 4.98 6.04
N ARG A 27 2.33 4.25 6.57
CA ARG A 27 2.09 3.10 7.47
C ARG A 27 1.34 3.54 8.72
N GLY A 28 0.37 2.73 9.15
CA GLY A 28 -0.44 3.00 10.34
C GLY A 28 -1.45 4.14 10.18
N GLN A 29 -1.67 4.64 8.97
CA GLN A 29 -2.65 5.70 8.69
C GLN A 29 -3.69 5.23 7.67
N LEU A 30 -4.88 5.83 7.73
CA LEU A 30 -5.87 5.66 6.68
C LEU A 30 -5.41 6.44 5.44
N ASN A 31 -5.11 5.72 4.37
CA ASN A 31 -4.72 6.31 3.09
C ASN A 31 -5.92 6.28 2.14
N THR A 32 -6.26 7.43 1.56
CA THR A 32 -7.41 7.57 0.66
C THR A 32 -6.98 8.08 -0.71
N TYR A 33 -7.50 7.44 -1.74
CA TYR A 33 -7.18 7.75 -3.14
C TYR A 33 -8.46 7.81 -3.96
N ASN A 34 -8.53 8.74 -4.89
CA ASN A 34 -9.65 8.86 -5.81
C ASN A 34 -9.35 8.17 -7.16
N SER A 35 -10.40 7.97 -7.96
CA SER A 35 -10.30 7.27 -9.25
C SER A 35 -9.40 7.99 -10.27
N THR A 36 -9.27 9.31 -10.19
CA THR A 36 -8.39 10.10 -11.06
C THR A 36 -6.91 9.82 -10.76
N GLN A 37 -6.54 9.71 -9.48
CA GLN A 37 -5.18 9.37 -9.05
C GLN A 37 -4.79 7.96 -9.49
N ILE A 38 -5.69 6.98 -9.29
CA ILE A 38 -5.46 5.58 -9.69
C ILE A 38 -5.27 5.46 -11.21
N LYS A 39 -6.11 6.15 -12.00
CA LYS A 39 -6.04 6.13 -13.46
C LYS A 39 -4.80 6.82 -14.03
N ALA A 40 -4.26 7.84 -13.35
CA ALA A 40 -3.06 8.54 -13.78
C ALA A 40 -1.84 7.62 -13.80
N VAL A 41 -1.75 6.70 -12.85
CA VAL A 41 -0.64 5.74 -12.70
C VAL A 41 -0.91 4.50 -13.54
N GLY A 42 -2.13 3.95 -13.46
CA GLY A 42 -2.45 2.58 -13.85
C GLY A 42 -2.42 1.67 -12.62
N VAL A 43 -3.32 0.68 -12.55
CA VAL A 43 -3.56 -0.11 -11.33
C VAL A 43 -2.31 -0.84 -10.84
N ASP A 44 -1.58 -1.51 -11.74
CA ASP A 44 -0.40 -2.31 -11.34
C ASP A 44 0.72 -1.42 -10.79
N ALA A 45 1.08 -0.36 -11.53
CA ALA A 45 2.08 0.61 -11.09
C ALA A 45 1.62 1.43 -9.88
N PHE A 46 0.31 1.56 -9.63
CA PHE A 46 -0.22 2.15 -8.41
C PHE A 46 0.01 1.21 -7.23
N LEU A 47 -0.28 -0.08 -7.39
CA LEU A 47 -0.06 -1.10 -6.36
C LEU A 47 1.42 -1.23 -6.00
N ASP A 48 2.33 -1.24 -6.97
CA ASP A 48 3.77 -1.28 -6.72
C ASP A 48 4.28 -0.07 -5.92
N LEU A 49 3.54 1.04 -6.00
CA LEU A 49 3.92 2.31 -5.41
C LEU A 49 3.31 2.53 -4.02
N VAL A 50 2.18 1.88 -3.74
CA VAL A 50 1.46 2.01 -2.46
C VAL A 50 1.62 0.78 -1.56
N CYS A 51 1.80 -0.42 -2.11
CA CYS A 51 2.00 -1.63 -1.31
C CYS A 51 3.44 -1.72 -0.81
N GLU A 52 3.61 -2.20 0.43
CA GLU A 52 4.93 -2.57 0.92
C GLU A 52 5.45 -3.74 0.08
N THR A 53 6.64 -3.57 -0.50
CA THR A 53 7.30 -4.60 -1.32
C THR A 53 7.85 -5.74 -0.47
N GLU A 54 8.01 -5.50 0.83
CA GLU A 54 8.45 -6.50 1.79
C GLU A 54 7.25 -7.05 2.57
N PRO A 55 7.23 -8.36 2.88
CA PRO A 55 6.20 -8.93 3.75
C PRO A 55 6.19 -8.22 5.09
N ILE A 56 5.02 -7.74 5.51
CA ILE A 56 4.83 -7.23 6.87
C ILE A 56 5.08 -8.39 7.82
N GLN A 57 6.16 -8.31 8.60
CA GLN A 57 6.34 -9.23 9.71
C GLN A 57 5.27 -8.90 10.77
N PRO A 58 4.35 -9.83 11.06
CA PRO A 58 3.45 -9.64 12.18
C PRO A 58 4.28 -9.47 13.45
N PRO A 59 3.89 -8.56 14.35
CA PRO A 59 4.60 -8.42 15.62
C PRO A 59 4.56 -9.75 16.38
N ASP A 60 5.67 -10.10 17.02
CA ASP A 60 5.65 -11.18 18.00
C ASP A 60 4.74 -10.74 19.15
N LEU A 61 3.62 -11.45 19.31
CA LEU A 61 2.65 -11.18 20.36
C LEU A 61 3.08 -11.79 21.70
N GLY A 62 4.21 -12.52 21.73
CA GLY A 62 4.77 -13.12 22.94
C GLY A 62 3.96 -14.31 23.46
N PHE A 63 3.08 -14.86 22.64
CA PHE A 63 2.30 -16.04 22.98
C PHE A 63 3.21 -17.27 23.09
N THR A 64 3.00 -18.03 24.15
CA THR A 64 3.54 -19.37 24.33
C THR A 64 2.89 -20.35 23.34
N GLU A 65 3.54 -21.49 23.07
CA GLU A 65 2.97 -22.53 22.21
C GLU A 65 1.56 -22.96 22.66
N ALA A 66 1.32 -23.04 23.97
CA ALA A 66 0.01 -23.39 24.52
C ALA A 66 -1.08 -22.34 24.21
N GLU A 67 -0.74 -21.05 24.19
CA GLU A 67 -1.67 -19.97 23.87
C GLU A 67 -1.98 -19.92 22.36
N TRP A 68 -1.01 -20.31 21.52
CA TRP A 68 -1.23 -20.49 20.09
C TRP A 68 -2.20 -21.65 19.81
N ASP A 69 -2.01 -22.80 20.45
CA ASP A 69 -2.87 -23.97 20.29
C ASP A 69 -4.33 -23.67 20.71
N GLU A 70 -4.51 -22.91 21.80
CA GLU A 70 -5.83 -22.50 22.28
C GLU A 70 -6.52 -21.55 21.28
N MET A 71 -5.79 -20.57 20.74
CA MET A 71 -6.31 -19.66 19.72
C MET A 71 -6.67 -20.39 18.43
N GLU A 72 -5.84 -21.34 17.99
CA GLU A 72 -6.11 -22.11 16.77
C GLU A 72 -7.36 -22.98 16.92
N THR A 73 -7.60 -23.52 18.11
CA THR A 73 -8.84 -24.23 18.43
C THR A 73 -10.07 -23.31 18.34
N LEU A 74 -9.97 -22.08 18.85
CA LEU A 74 -11.07 -21.09 18.81
C LEU A 74 -11.41 -20.59 17.39
N LEU A 75 -10.46 -20.64 16.46
CA LEU A 75 -10.64 -20.18 15.08
C LEU A 75 -11.21 -21.25 14.14
N GLN A 76 -11.29 -22.50 14.58
CA GLN A 76 -11.81 -23.63 13.79
C GLN A 76 -13.32 -23.88 13.95
N ASP A 77 -13.98 -23.17 14.88
CA ASP A 77 -15.44 -23.14 15.07
C ASP A 77 -16.12 -22.00 14.28
#